data_AF-A0A6J1QJB5-F1
#
_entry.id   AF-A0A6J1QJB5-F1
#
_cell.length_a   1.000
_cell.length_b   1.000
_cell.length_c   1.000
_cell.angle_alpha   90.00
_cell.angle_beta   90.00
_cell.angle_gamma   90.00
#
_symmetry.space_group_name_H-M   'P 1'
#
loop_
_entity.id
_entity.type
_entity.pdbx_description
1 polymer ?
#
loop_
_entity_poly.entity_id
_entity_poly.type
_entity_poly.pdbx_seq_one_letter_code
_entity_poly.pdbx_strand_id
1 'polypeptide(L)'
;MDNLLVILFMRNRNNTMLRIRRGLRDVSDPFAIPENEFRSLYRLSREAVQILIDDLRPLLPAPRRRHATPVQLQVLSALNFIASGSYQKRVGQDYLSCMSQPTISKILRKVVNALNILMEQWIKFPIEENEIQRVKETYWTRTQFPGIIGAIDGTHVAIVSPNVEREHLYINRKLYHSLNVLLNARRKSLEGISRIQSSGRDVCYKAKRCLAFRR
;
A
#
# COMPACT_ATOMS: atom_id res chain seq x y z
N MET A 1 6.20 -9.29 -46.30
CA MET A 1 6.66 -10.35 -45.37
C MET A 1 7.18 -9.76 -44.05
N ASP A 2 6.68 -8.59 -43.64
CA ASP A 2 7.46 -7.67 -42.79
C ASP A 2 7.01 -7.65 -41.33
N ASN A 3 5.76 -8.03 -41.04
CA ASN A 3 5.26 -8.10 -39.66
C ASN A 3 5.90 -9.25 -38.87
N LEU A 4 6.19 -10.38 -39.49
CA LEU A 4 6.74 -11.55 -38.79
C LEU A 4 8.19 -11.31 -38.33
N LEU A 5 8.99 -10.63 -39.16
CA LEU A 5 10.39 -10.31 -38.88
C LEU A 5 10.50 -9.22 -37.80
N VAL A 6 9.63 -8.21 -37.83
CA VAL A 6 9.52 -7.22 -36.75
C VAL A 6 9.10 -7.87 -35.44
N ILE A 7 8.12 -8.78 -35.45
CA ILE A 7 7.70 -9.52 -34.25
C ILE A 7 8.83 -10.38 -33.70
N LEU A 8 9.57 -11.10 -34.57
CA LEU A 8 10.71 -11.93 -34.16
C LEU A 8 11.86 -11.08 -33.61
N PHE A 9 12.16 -9.93 -34.22
CA PHE A 9 13.17 -9.01 -33.74
C PHE A 9 12.81 -8.42 -32.37
N MET A 10 11.56 -7.96 -32.20
CA MET A 10 11.05 -7.48 -30.92
C MET A 10 11.07 -8.58 -29.85
N ARG A 11 10.71 -9.83 -30.22
CA ARG A 11 10.76 -10.99 -29.33
C ARG A 11 12.20 -11.33 -28.91
N ASN A 12 13.15 -11.25 -29.84
CA ASN A 12 14.57 -11.46 -29.55
C ASN A 12 15.15 -10.36 -28.66
N ARG A 13 14.90 -9.07 -28.94
CA ARG A 13 15.26 -7.95 -28.04
C ARG A 13 14.68 -8.15 -26.64
N ASN A 14 13.41 -8.51 -26.55
CA ASN A 14 12.75 -8.77 -25.27
C ASN A 14 13.41 -9.93 -24.51
N ASN A 15 13.75 -11.02 -25.19
CA ASN A 15 14.45 -12.16 -24.58
C ASN A 15 15.85 -11.78 -24.08
N THR A 16 16.61 -10.99 -24.84
CA THR A 16 17.93 -10.50 -24.41
C THR A 16 17.84 -9.58 -23.19
N MET A 17 16.91 -8.62 -23.21
CA MET A 17 16.67 -7.73 -22.06
C MET A 17 16.20 -8.49 -20.81
N LEU A 18 15.40 -9.54 -20.98
CA LEU A 18 15.00 -10.42 -19.88
C LEU A 18 16.19 -11.18 -19.28
N ARG A 19 17.20 -11.56 -20.07
CA ARG A 19 18.42 -12.22 -19.57
C ARG A 19 19.32 -11.25 -18.81
N ILE A 20 19.55 -10.04 -19.35
CA ILE A 20 20.35 -9.00 -18.69
C ILE A 20 19.74 -8.62 -17.34
N ARG A 21 18.42 -8.36 -17.30
CA ARG A 21 17.70 -8.06 -16.06
C ARG A 21 17.76 -9.17 -15.01
N ARG A 22 17.94 -10.43 -15.43
CA ARG A 22 18.14 -11.55 -14.49
C ARG A 22 19.54 -11.49 -13.90
N GLY A 23 20.57 -11.36 -14.73
CA GLY A 23 21.95 -11.26 -14.27
C GLY A 23 22.14 -10.11 -13.27
N LEU A 24 21.59 -8.93 -13.56
CA LEU A 24 21.65 -7.79 -12.64
C LEU A 24 20.89 -8.02 -11.32
N ARG A 25 19.78 -8.75 -11.37
CA ARG A 25 19.00 -9.10 -10.18
C ARG A 25 19.75 -10.08 -9.29
N ASP A 26 20.36 -11.10 -9.87
CA ASP A 26 21.04 -12.15 -9.14
C ASP A 26 22.34 -11.63 -8.48
N VAL A 27 22.88 -10.52 -8.97
CA VAL A 27 24.07 -9.82 -8.42
C VAL A 27 23.69 -8.73 -7.40
N SER A 28 22.45 -8.24 -7.41
CA SER A 28 22.00 -7.16 -6.53
C SER A 28 21.50 -7.72 -5.19
N ASP A 29 22.08 -7.26 -4.08
CA ASP A 29 21.56 -7.49 -2.73
C ASP A 29 20.86 -6.22 -2.21
N PRO A 30 19.51 -6.17 -2.20
CA PRO A 30 18.78 -5.00 -1.73
C PRO A 30 18.89 -4.75 -0.22
N PHE A 31 19.38 -5.73 0.57
CA PHE A 31 19.55 -5.54 2.02
C PHE A 31 20.91 -4.92 2.38
N ALA A 32 21.86 -4.91 1.43
CA ALA A 32 23.20 -4.35 1.63
C ALA A 32 23.25 -2.81 1.65
N ILE A 33 22.17 -2.12 1.24
CA ILE A 33 22.10 -0.65 1.25
C ILE A 33 22.04 -0.09 2.68
N PRO A 34 22.44 1.17 2.95
CA PRO A 34 22.33 1.78 4.28
C PRO A 34 20.88 1.88 4.81
N GLU A 35 20.68 1.80 6.13
CA GLU A 35 19.34 1.77 6.76
C GLU A 35 18.48 3.00 6.39
N ASN A 36 19.10 4.19 6.36
CA ASN A 36 18.40 5.43 6.01
C ASN A 36 17.87 5.40 4.57
N GLU A 37 18.65 4.84 3.65
CA GLU A 37 18.24 4.69 2.26
C GLU A 37 17.18 3.59 2.12
N PHE A 38 17.36 2.48 2.84
CA PHE A 38 16.37 1.40 2.91
C PHE A 38 15.00 1.92 3.38
N ARG A 39 14.96 2.68 4.48
CA ARG A 39 13.73 3.29 5.00
C ARG A 39 13.13 4.31 4.03
N SER A 40 13.96 5.07 3.32
CA SER A 40 13.48 6.01 2.30
C SER A 40 12.80 5.29 1.12
N LEU A 41 13.35 4.14 0.72
CA LEU A 41 12.86 3.34 -0.40
C LEU A 41 11.62 2.52 -0.05
N TYR A 42 11.61 1.87 1.11
CA TYR A 42 10.59 0.88 1.48
C TYR A 42 9.61 1.37 2.56
N ARG A 43 9.85 2.54 3.18
CA ARG A 43 9.07 3.11 4.30
C ARG A 43 9.02 2.25 5.57
N LEU A 44 9.82 1.20 5.63
CA LEU A 44 9.94 0.24 6.73
C LEU A 44 11.42 0.02 7.06
N SER A 45 11.71 -0.39 8.30
CA SER A 45 13.07 -0.84 8.65
C SER A 45 13.37 -2.19 8.03
N ARG A 46 14.64 -2.56 7.91
CA ARG A 46 15.03 -3.89 7.40
C ARG A 46 14.43 -5.02 8.21
N GLU A 47 14.43 -4.89 9.53
CA GLU A 47 13.89 -5.89 10.45
C GLU A 47 12.39 -6.07 10.22
N ALA A 48 11.65 -4.96 10.10
CA ALA A 48 10.22 -5.00 9.82
C ALA A 48 9.91 -5.65 8.45
N VAL A 49 10.72 -5.37 7.43
CA VAL A 49 10.58 -6.01 6.12
C VAL A 49 10.89 -7.50 6.19
N GLN A 50 11.88 -7.91 6.98
CA GLN A 50 12.22 -9.33 7.14
C GLN A 50 11.07 -10.10 7.80
N ILE A 51 10.49 -9.56 8.89
CA ILE A 51 9.29 -10.12 9.54
C ILE A 51 8.14 -10.23 8.52
N LEU A 52 7.89 -9.15 7.78
CA LEU A 52 6.82 -9.12 6.77
C LEU A 52 7.05 -10.17 5.66
N ILE A 53 8.29 -10.39 5.24
CA ILE A 53 8.64 -11.41 4.25
C ILE A 53 8.30 -12.80 4.77
N ASP A 54 8.62 -13.07 6.04
CA ASP A 54 8.39 -14.37 6.65
C ASP A 54 6.89 -14.64 6.85
N ASP A 55 6.11 -13.63 7.23
CA ASP A 55 4.65 -13.71 7.32
C ASP A 55 3.95 -13.85 5.95
N LEU A 56 4.49 -13.22 4.91
CA LEU A 56 3.96 -13.33 3.55
C LEU A 56 4.36 -14.63 2.83
N ARG A 57 5.47 -15.25 3.22
CA ARG A 57 6.00 -16.47 2.59
C ARG A 57 4.96 -17.60 2.47
N PRO A 58 4.18 -17.97 3.51
CA PRO A 58 3.16 -19.02 3.38
C PRO A 58 1.98 -18.62 2.48
N LEU A 59 1.74 -17.33 2.29
CA LEU A 59 0.62 -16.81 1.50
C LEU A 59 0.97 -16.63 0.01
N LEU A 60 2.25 -16.58 -0.32
CA LEU A 60 2.73 -16.41 -1.69
C LEU A 60 2.95 -17.77 -2.37
N PRO A 61 2.55 -17.91 -3.65
CA PRO A 61 2.67 -19.19 -4.35
C PRO A 61 4.13 -19.60 -4.50
N ALA A 62 4.41 -20.85 -4.18
CA ALA A 62 5.75 -21.44 -4.32
C ALA A 62 6.29 -21.29 -5.76
N PRO A 63 7.59 -21.01 -5.92
CA PRO A 63 8.19 -20.85 -7.23
C PRO A 63 8.13 -22.16 -8.04
N ARG A 64 7.24 -22.20 -9.06
CA ARG A 64 7.08 -23.37 -9.95
C ARG A 64 8.18 -23.51 -11.02
N ARG A 65 9.08 -22.53 -11.15
CA ARG A 65 10.11 -22.48 -12.20
C ARG A 65 11.45 -22.13 -11.58
N ARG A 66 12.54 -22.70 -12.11
CA ARG A 66 13.93 -22.38 -11.70
C ARG A 66 14.26 -20.87 -11.73
N HIS A 67 13.58 -20.11 -12.58
CA HIS A 67 13.80 -18.66 -12.75
C HIS A 67 12.68 -17.80 -12.17
N ALA A 68 11.90 -18.34 -11.22
CA ALA A 68 10.90 -17.55 -10.52
C ALA A 68 11.58 -16.49 -9.65
N THR A 69 10.99 -15.29 -9.58
CA THR A 69 11.50 -14.24 -8.70
C THR A 69 11.43 -14.70 -7.24
N PRO A 70 12.53 -14.63 -6.46
CA PRO A 70 12.52 -14.90 -5.03
C PRO A 70 11.45 -14.11 -4.27
N VAL A 71 10.88 -14.69 -3.22
CA VAL A 71 9.80 -14.05 -2.42
C VAL A 71 10.25 -12.70 -1.87
N GLN A 72 11.48 -12.62 -1.39
CA GLN A 72 12.11 -11.39 -0.87
C GLN A 72 12.03 -10.26 -1.89
N LEU A 73 12.47 -10.52 -3.12
CA LEU A 73 12.45 -9.54 -4.20
C LEU A 73 11.03 -9.21 -4.65
N GLN A 74 10.08 -10.16 -4.56
CA GLN A 74 8.67 -9.88 -4.82
C GLN A 74 8.12 -8.85 -3.82
N VAL A 75 8.36 -9.07 -2.53
CA VAL A 75 7.91 -8.19 -1.45
C VAL A 75 8.58 -6.82 -1.54
N LEU A 76 9.90 -6.75 -1.67
CA LEU A 76 10.65 -5.50 -1.79
C LEU A 76 10.20 -4.67 -3.01
N SER A 77 9.95 -5.32 -4.15
CA SER A 77 9.47 -4.61 -5.35
C SER A 77 8.07 -4.05 -5.18
N ALA A 78 7.19 -4.77 -4.47
CA ALA A 78 5.86 -4.29 -4.16
C ALA A 78 5.92 -3.13 -3.16
N LEU A 79 6.72 -3.25 -2.10
CA LEU A 79 6.92 -2.20 -1.10
C LEU A 79 7.48 -0.92 -1.73
N ASN A 80 8.54 -1.01 -2.53
CA ASN A 80 9.09 0.15 -3.22
C ASN A 80 8.05 0.81 -4.14
N PHE A 81 7.23 0.02 -4.83
CA PHE A 81 6.15 0.56 -5.66
C PHE A 81 5.10 1.31 -4.83
N ILE A 82 4.66 0.74 -3.70
CA ILE A 82 3.69 1.37 -2.81
C ILE A 82 4.27 2.63 -2.16
N ALA A 83 5.52 2.57 -1.71
CA ALA A 83 6.25 3.66 -1.08
C ALA A 83 6.53 4.85 -2.02
N SER A 84 6.83 4.56 -3.29
CA SER A 84 7.12 5.57 -4.30
C SER A 84 5.87 6.19 -4.91
N GLY A 85 4.76 5.44 -4.98
CA GLY A 85 3.48 5.91 -5.52
C GLY A 85 3.50 6.33 -7.01
N SER A 86 4.63 6.15 -7.71
CA SER A 86 4.85 6.65 -9.07
C SER A 86 5.50 5.60 -9.96
N TYR A 87 4.90 5.40 -11.13
CA TYR A 87 5.49 4.58 -12.20
C TYR A 87 6.80 5.16 -12.73
N GLN A 88 6.97 6.49 -12.69
CA GLN A 88 8.14 7.19 -13.24
C GLN A 88 9.38 7.00 -12.35
N LYS A 89 9.23 7.09 -11.02
CA LYS A 89 10.33 6.90 -10.07
C LYS A 89 10.93 5.49 -10.18
N ARG A 90 10.11 4.50 -10.52
CA ARG A 90 10.55 3.12 -10.77
C ARG A 90 11.44 2.98 -12.02
N VAL A 91 11.28 3.83 -13.03
CA VAL A 91 12.17 3.82 -14.21
C VAL A 91 13.59 4.28 -13.83
N GLY A 92 13.71 5.21 -12.87
CA GLY A 92 15.00 5.64 -12.34
C GLY A 92 15.64 4.69 -11.31
N GLN A 93 14.86 3.83 -10.67
CA GLN A 93 15.30 2.88 -9.63
C GLN A 93 15.33 1.41 -10.10
N ASP A 94 15.28 1.15 -11.41
CA ASP A 94 15.21 -0.19 -12.02
C ASP A 94 16.42 -1.09 -11.67
N TYR A 95 17.51 -0.53 -11.12
CA TYR A 95 18.69 -1.29 -10.67
C TYR A 95 18.43 -2.14 -9.41
N LEU A 96 17.53 -1.73 -8.51
CA LEU A 96 17.22 -2.46 -7.28
C LEU A 96 16.25 -3.62 -7.51
N SER A 97 15.52 -3.58 -8.62
CA SER A 97 14.44 -4.53 -8.91
C SER A 97 14.40 -4.76 -10.41
N CYS A 98 15.49 -5.27 -10.99
CA CYS A 98 15.66 -5.50 -12.42
C CYS A 98 14.59 -6.44 -12.99
N MET A 99 13.41 -5.90 -13.27
CA MET A 99 12.19 -6.63 -13.60
C MET A 99 11.39 -5.87 -14.64
N SER A 100 10.81 -6.59 -15.59
CA SER A 100 9.92 -5.97 -16.57
C SER A 100 8.62 -5.50 -15.91
N GLN A 101 8.03 -4.41 -16.43
CA GLN A 101 6.76 -3.87 -15.93
C GLN A 101 5.65 -4.93 -15.79
N PRO A 102 5.44 -5.87 -16.74
CA PRO A 102 4.41 -6.90 -16.61
C PRO A 102 4.70 -7.88 -15.45
N THR A 103 5.97 -8.14 -15.17
CA THR A 103 6.40 -8.96 -14.03
C THR A 103 6.06 -8.27 -12.72
N ILE A 104 6.41 -6.99 -12.60
CA ILE A 104 6.12 -6.20 -11.39
C ILE A 104 4.61 -6.07 -11.17
N SER A 105 3.82 -5.86 -12.23
CA SER A 105 2.35 -5.83 -12.14
C SER A 105 1.77 -7.13 -11.57
N LYS A 106 2.29 -8.30 -12.00
CA LYS A 106 1.88 -9.60 -11.47
C LYS A 106 2.29 -9.79 -10.02
N ILE A 107 3.50 -9.38 -9.66
CA ILE A 107 4.03 -9.44 -8.29
C ILE A 107 3.19 -8.57 -7.37
N LEU A 108 2.92 -7.33 -7.76
CA LEU A 108 2.15 -6.37 -6.98
C LEU A 108 0.78 -6.94 -6.61
N ARG A 109 0.04 -7.51 -7.58
CA ARG A 109 -1.25 -8.15 -7.30
C ARG A 109 -1.15 -9.27 -6.27
N LYS A 110 -0.13 -10.13 -6.39
CA LYS A 110 0.07 -11.25 -5.45
C LYS A 110 0.37 -10.76 -4.04
N VAL A 111 1.32 -9.83 -3.93
CA VAL A 111 1.74 -9.29 -2.63
C VAL A 111 0.61 -8.49 -1.98
N VAL A 112 -0.11 -7.66 -2.74
CA VAL A 112 -1.27 -6.91 -2.21
C VAL A 112 -2.37 -7.86 -1.71
N ASN A 113 -2.67 -8.93 -2.45
CA ASN A 113 -3.66 -9.92 -2.00
C ASN A 113 -3.21 -10.63 -0.71
N ALA A 114 -1.94 -11.00 -0.61
CA ALA A 114 -1.40 -11.61 0.60
C ALA A 114 -1.37 -10.63 1.78
N LEU A 115 -1.02 -9.35 1.53
CA LEU A 115 -1.11 -8.27 2.51
C LEU A 115 -2.54 -8.08 3.02
N ASN A 116 -3.55 -8.14 2.15
CA ASN A 116 -4.95 -8.03 2.56
C ASN A 116 -5.33 -9.13 3.57
N ILE A 117 -4.85 -10.36 3.37
CA ILE A 117 -5.08 -11.46 4.31
C ILE A 117 -4.37 -11.21 5.65
N LEU A 118 -3.11 -10.74 5.63
CA LEU A 118 -2.39 -10.39 6.86
C LEU A 118 -2.99 -9.20 7.59
N MET A 119 -3.49 -8.20 6.87
CA MET A 119 -4.10 -7.01 7.46
C MET A 119 -5.30 -7.35 8.34
N GLU A 120 -6.08 -8.37 7.99
CA GLU A 120 -7.18 -8.86 8.83
C GLU A 120 -6.70 -9.40 10.19
N GLN A 121 -5.46 -9.88 10.26
CA GLN A 121 -4.85 -10.40 11.48
C GLN A 121 -4.22 -9.28 12.32
N TRP A 122 -3.62 -8.29 11.66
CA TRP A 122 -2.86 -7.21 12.32
C TRP A 122 -3.75 -6.04 12.75
N ILE A 123 -4.76 -5.69 11.94
CA ILE A 123 -5.64 -4.55 12.20
C ILE A 123 -6.95 -5.09 12.76
N LYS A 124 -7.07 -5.06 14.09
CA LYS A 124 -8.29 -5.44 14.81
C LYS A 124 -8.89 -4.22 15.49
N PHE A 125 -10.20 -4.04 15.31
CA PHE A 125 -10.96 -3.07 16.08
C PHE A 125 -11.57 -3.76 17.29
N PRO A 126 -11.69 -3.05 18.43
CA PRO A 126 -12.34 -3.61 19.61
C PRO A 126 -13.81 -3.89 19.28
N ILE A 127 -14.24 -5.13 19.57
CA ILE A 127 -15.63 -5.58 19.32
C ILE A 127 -16.36 -5.86 20.64
N GLU A 128 -15.63 -6.38 21.63
CA GLU A 128 -16.22 -6.71 22.92
C GLU A 128 -16.45 -5.45 23.75
N GLU A 129 -17.59 -5.36 24.44
CA GLU A 129 -17.96 -4.16 25.21
C GLU A 129 -16.91 -3.82 26.27
N ASN A 130 -16.33 -4.84 26.92
CA ASN A 130 -15.26 -4.67 27.91
C ASN A 130 -13.99 -4.06 27.28
N GLU A 131 -13.63 -4.49 26.08
CA GLU A 131 -12.47 -3.96 25.35
C GLU A 131 -12.73 -2.53 24.88
N ILE A 132 -13.92 -2.27 24.33
CA ILE A 132 -14.38 -0.95 23.93
C ILE A 132 -14.34 0.01 25.13
N GLN A 133 -14.81 -0.42 26.30
CA GLN A 133 -14.83 0.39 27.51
C GLN A 133 -13.41 0.71 27.97
N ARG A 134 -12.50 -0.27 27.99
CA ARG A 134 -11.08 -0.04 28.30
C ARG A 134 -10.42 0.96 27.34
N VAL A 135 -10.71 0.86 26.05
CA VAL A 135 -10.19 1.80 25.04
C VAL A 135 -10.73 3.21 25.30
N LYS A 136 -12.04 3.35 25.55
CA LYS A 136 -12.68 4.64 25.88
C LYS A 136 -12.02 5.29 27.09
N GLU A 137 -11.82 4.52 28.16
CA GLU A 137 -11.17 5.01 29.39
C GLU A 137 -9.73 5.44 29.13
N THR A 138 -8.96 4.63 28.40
CA THR A 138 -7.56 4.93 28.05
C THR A 138 -7.45 6.25 27.28
N TYR A 139 -8.33 6.47 26.30
CA TYR A 139 -8.36 7.72 25.54
C TYR A 139 -8.85 8.89 26.40
N TRP A 140 -9.89 8.70 27.21
CA TRP A 140 -10.41 9.73 28.11
C TRP A 140 -9.31 10.27 29.04
N THR A 141 -8.55 9.38 29.69
CA THR A 141 -7.45 9.79 30.58
C THR A 141 -6.40 10.64 29.87
N ARG A 142 -6.13 10.36 28.59
CA ARG A 142 -5.06 11.03 27.82
C ARG A 142 -5.52 12.30 27.10
N THR A 143 -6.76 12.34 26.60
CA THR A 143 -7.22 13.39 25.70
C THR A 143 -8.41 14.19 26.23
N GLN A 144 -9.07 13.73 27.29
CA GLN A 144 -10.33 14.30 27.83
C GLN A 144 -11.45 14.37 26.77
N PHE A 145 -11.36 13.56 25.71
CA PHE A 145 -12.38 13.49 24.68
C PHE A 145 -13.21 12.22 24.85
N PRO A 146 -14.53 12.32 25.03
CA PRO A 146 -15.35 11.17 25.42
C PRO A 146 -15.69 10.29 24.22
N GLY A 147 -15.76 8.97 24.46
CA GLY A 147 -16.31 8.00 23.52
C GLY A 147 -15.40 7.60 22.36
N ILE A 148 -14.08 7.85 22.46
CA ILE A 148 -13.10 7.39 21.47
C ILE A 148 -12.92 5.88 21.60
N ILE A 149 -13.09 5.16 20.49
CA ILE A 149 -12.84 3.71 20.40
C ILE A 149 -11.65 3.38 19.48
N GLY A 150 -10.95 4.41 19.00
CA GLY A 150 -9.80 4.32 18.12
C GLY A 150 -9.58 5.60 17.32
N ALA A 151 -8.38 5.77 16.78
CA ALA A 151 -8.02 6.86 15.88
C ALA A 151 -7.43 6.28 14.60
N ILE A 152 -7.88 6.77 13.44
CA ILE A 152 -7.32 6.43 12.13
C ILE A 152 -6.93 7.73 11.43
N ASP A 153 -5.69 7.79 10.99
CA ASP A 153 -5.21 8.88 10.14
C ASP A 153 -5.62 8.65 8.68
N GLY A 154 -6.08 9.71 8.03
CA GLY A 154 -6.58 9.69 6.65
C GLY A 154 -5.69 10.50 5.74
N THR A 155 -5.49 10.04 4.50
CA THR A 155 -4.74 10.79 3.50
C THR A 155 -5.68 11.43 2.49
N HIS A 156 -5.53 12.74 2.27
CA HIS A 156 -6.22 13.46 1.19
C HIS A 156 -5.50 13.25 -0.14
N VAL A 157 -6.14 12.53 -1.06
CA VAL A 157 -5.65 12.33 -2.44
C VAL A 157 -6.30 13.38 -3.33
N ALA A 158 -5.49 14.25 -3.94
CA ALA A 158 -5.97 15.29 -4.84
C ALA A 158 -6.70 14.68 -6.05
N ILE A 159 -7.82 15.28 -6.44
CA ILE A 159 -8.60 14.88 -7.62
C ILE A 159 -8.84 16.07 -8.52
N VAL A 160 -9.14 15.80 -9.79
CA VAL A 160 -9.73 16.80 -10.69
C VAL A 160 -11.13 17.16 -10.16
N SER A 161 -11.53 18.42 -10.31
CA SER A 161 -12.84 18.88 -9.86
C SER A 161 -13.94 17.97 -10.41
N PRO A 162 -14.79 17.37 -9.55
CA PRO A 162 -15.92 16.57 -9.98
C PRO A 162 -17.06 17.45 -10.50
N ASN A 163 -18.15 16.84 -10.95
CA ASN A 163 -19.31 17.57 -11.47
C ASN A 163 -19.79 18.67 -10.49
N VAL A 164 -20.15 19.84 -11.03
CA VAL A 164 -20.41 21.10 -10.31
C VAL A 164 -21.39 20.92 -9.15
N GLU A 165 -22.44 20.12 -9.36
CA GLU A 165 -23.46 19.84 -8.34
C GLU A 165 -22.91 19.20 -7.06
N ARG A 166 -21.81 18.44 -7.16
CA ARG A 166 -21.21 17.68 -6.05
C ARG A 166 -19.84 18.18 -5.67
N GLU A 167 -19.36 19.26 -6.28
CA GLU A 167 -18.02 19.81 -6.08
C GLU A 167 -17.71 20.09 -4.61
N HIS A 168 -18.66 20.71 -3.90
CA HIS A 168 -18.55 21.09 -2.49
C HIS A 168 -18.26 19.91 -1.55
N LEU A 169 -18.57 18.68 -1.96
CA LEU A 169 -18.31 17.47 -1.16
C LEU A 169 -16.83 17.04 -1.18
N TYR A 170 -16.04 17.58 -2.11
CA TYR A 170 -14.66 17.17 -2.33
C TYR A 170 -13.65 18.27 -1.98
N ILE A 171 -14.10 19.46 -1.57
CA ILE A 171 -13.20 20.54 -1.15
C ILE A 171 -12.71 20.25 0.28
N ASN A 172 -11.39 20.19 0.45
CA ASN A 172 -10.79 20.02 1.76
C ASN A 172 -10.52 21.36 2.48
N ARG A 173 -10.01 21.29 3.71
CA ARG A 173 -9.61 22.47 4.50
C ARG A 173 -8.55 23.34 3.81
N LYS A 174 -7.72 22.75 2.96
CA LYS A 174 -6.68 23.44 2.17
C LYS A 174 -7.22 23.99 0.84
N LEU A 175 -8.54 23.99 0.65
CA LEU A 175 -9.27 24.55 -0.49
C LEU A 175 -8.91 23.92 -1.84
N TYR A 176 -8.54 22.63 -1.87
CA TYR A 176 -8.41 21.87 -3.11
C TYR A 176 -9.29 20.62 -3.10
N HIS A 177 -9.65 20.13 -4.29
CA HIS A 177 -10.47 18.93 -4.43
C HIS A 177 -9.67 17.67 -4.09
N SER A 178 -10.17 16.88 -3.16
CA SER A 178 -9.52 15.65 -2.73
C SER A 178 -10.50 14.61 -2.18
N LEU A 179 -10.08 13.35 -2.24
CA LEU A 179 -10.73 12.25 -1.55
C LEU A 179 -10.00 11.99 -0.23
N ASN A 180 -10.73 11.96 0.89
CA ASN A 180 -10.18 11.43 2.13
C ASN A 180 -10.15 9.89 2.04
N VAL A 181 -8.95 9.33 1.97
CA VAL A 181 -8.72 7.89 1.91
C VAL A 181 -8.28 7.43 3.29
N LEU A 182 -9.08 6.54 3.88
CA LEU A 182 -8.82 5.92 5.17
C LEU A 182 -8.65 4.42 4.97
N LEU A 183 -7.63 3.84 5.60
CA LEU A 183 -7.49 2.38 5.67
C LEU A 183 -8.41 1.86 6.77
N ASN A 184 -9.46 1.12 6.37
CA ASN A 184 -10.38 0.47 7.29
C ASN A 184 -10.44 -1.02 6.96
N ALA A 185 -9.91 -1.86 7.85
CA ALA A 185 -10.07 -3.30 7.79
C ALA A 185 -11.35 -3.70 8.54
N ARG A 186 -12.49 -3.82 7.82
CA ARG A 186 -13.72 -4.41 8.37
C ARG A 186 -13.99 -5.78 7.78
N ARG A 187 -14.21 -6.75 8.66
CA ARG A 187 -14.45 -8.20 8.40
C ARG A 187 -15.70 -8.55 7.56
N LYS A 188 -16.42 -7.59 6.98
CA LYS A 188 -17.63 -7.82 6.17
C LYS A 188 -17.80 -6.78 5.06
N SER A 189 -16.86 -6.74 4.12
CA SER A 189 -17.10 -6.47 2.69
C SER A 189 -15.76 -6.28 1.98
N LEU A 190 -15.62 -6.94 0.84
CA LEU A 190 -14.45 -6.96 -0.05
C LEU A 190 -14.17 -5.62 -0.77
N GLU A 191 -14.44 -4.46 -0.15
CA GLU A 191 -14.24 -3.15 -0.80
C GLU A 191 -13.55 -2.15 0.15
N GLY A 192 -12.25 -2.32 0.33
CA GLY A 192 -11.44 -1.51 1.24
C GLY A 192 -11.03 -0.14 0.69
N ILE A 193 -12.00 0.69 0.27
CA ILE A 193 -11.88 2.16 0.29
C ILE A 193 -13.23 2.70 0.75
N SER A 194 -13.40 2.88 2.07
CA SER A 194 -14.55 3.63 2.56
C SER A 194 -14.36 5.10 2.19
N ARG A 195 -15.10 5.58 1.18
CA ARG A 195 -15.29 7.03 0.92
C ARG A 195 -16.01 7.61 2.13
N ILE A 196 -15.27 8.13 3.09
CA ILE A 196 -15.86 8.90 4.18
C ILE A 196 -15.89 10.36 3.72
N GLN A 197 -17.08 10.83 3.40
CA GLN A 197 -17.37 12.26 3.20
C GLN A 197 -17.24 12.95 4.55
N SER A 198 -16.02 13.28 4.96
CA SER A 198 -15.78 14.06 6.17
C SER A 198 -15.07 15.35 5.80
N SER A 199 -15.72 16.47 6.08
CA SER A 199 -15.10 17.79 6.10
C SER A 199 -14.08 17.86 7.26
N GLY A 200 -12.82 17.57 6.92
CA GLY A 200 -11.68 18.30 7.47
C GLY A 200 -11.16 17.99 8.87
N ARG A 201 -11.48 16.87 9.52
CA ARG A 201 -10.75 16.42 10.72
C ARG A 201 -10.58 14.90 10.74
N ASP A 202 -9.48 14.45 11.33
CA ASP A 202 -9.16 13.05 11.67
C ASP A 202 -10.43 12.26 11.97
N VAL A 203 -10.64 11.16 11.23
CA VAL A 203 -11.85 10.37 11.39
C VAL A 203 -11.70 9.51 12.63
N CYS A 204 -12.08 10.10 13.76
CA CYS A 204 -12.37 9.38 14.99
C CYS A 204 -13.68 8.60 14.79
N TYR A 205 -13.63 7.27 14.89
CA TYR A 205 -14.84 6.46 14.77
C TYR A 205 -15.74 6.73 15.97
N LYS A 206 -16.76 7.55 15.78
CA LYS A 206 -17.80 7.79 16.78
C LYS A 206 -18.97 6.85 16.51
N ALA A 207 -19.22 5.89 17.40
CA ALA A 207 -20.49 5.17 17.38
C ALA A 207 -21.61 6.13 17.84
N LYS A 208 -22.42 6.58 16.86
CA LYS A 208 -23.65 7.40 16.98
C LYS A 208 -23.49 8.87 17.40
N ARG A 209 -24.08 9.74 16.55
CA ARG A 209 -24.31 11.20 16.69
C ARG A 209 -23.06 12.06 16.93
N CYS A 210 -22.45 12.51 15.83
CA CYS A 210 -21.72 13.78 15.82
C CYS A 210 -22.73 14.93 15.77
N LEU A 211 -23.08 15.48 16.93
CA LEU A 211 -23.47 16.88 17.00
C LEU A 211 -22.25 17.75 16.70
N ALA A 212 -22.47 18.78 15.90
CA ALA A 212 -21.56 19.87 15.63
C ALA A 212 -20.96 20.45 16.90
N PHE A 213 -19.70 20.92 16.84
CA PHE A 213 -19.32 22.08 17.62
C PHE A 213 -18.34 22.97 16.86
N ARG A 214 -18.85 24.15 16.49
CA ARG A 214 -18.11 25.41 16.42
C ARG A 214 -17.74 25.81 17.85
N ARG A 215 -16.47 26.02 18.13
CA ARG A 215 -15.92 27.27 18.69
C ARG A 215 -14.41 27.17 18.65
#